data_AF-A0A831LY77-F1
#
_entry.id   AF-A0A831LY77-F1
#
_cell.length_a   1.000
_cell.length_b   1.000
_cell.length_c   1.000
_cell.angle_alpha   90.00
_cell.angle_beta   90.00
_cell.angle_gamma   90.00
#
_symmetry.space_group_name_H-M   'P 1'
#
loop_
_entity.id
_entity.type
_entity.pdbx_description
1 polymer ?
#
loop_
_entity_poly.entity_id
_entity_poly.type
_entity_poly.pdbx_seq_one_letter_code
_entity_poly.pdbx_strand_id
1 'polypeptide(L)'
;MTKTYRRPGGGGRPAFRPEQLQALGVLFAGLVVVGWLGFVLLRALYSGLGVVGVATVCGVALVALMSWRWRAEAPLRADLARLEEARQARAAGDFAKAEQTLVQLLRDKTEGGRPAGRALVHWELASLYRQAQRWEEAGGQARAAMAASEGQTGEEEQVIAGAGPTFLIEMLTRMERWGELEEFARERLARAQGKQAVELRLEAASAMQRQGRMAESLAHLKQAVEAAQTCTQGREGLMARSLQALGAAALESNDLAAASEAFGGLRTVARELPEDDRERPKWDLLGAVGLAQGWMAEGNAAAAAALLTDAVESVGEAVSEELRAKSLYLLAGALMTVGHFVPARRRARQALVLWQAQGDGQARLANELLDTITLQETLAGAADSTGSSTEE
;
A
#
# COMPACT_ATOMS: atom_id res chain seq x y z
N MET A 1 -51.03 -8.69 3.83
CA MET A 1 -50.94 -9.01 2.39
C MET A 1 -51.54 -7.85 1.60
N THR A 2 -50.70 -6.92 1.15
CA THR A 2 -51.12 -5.76 0.35
C THR A 2 -50.07 -5.57 -0.75
N LYS A 3 -50.43 -5.96 -1.97
CA LYS A 3 -49.58 -5.80 -3.16
C LYS A 3 -49.62 -4.33 -3.59
N THR A 4 -48.52 -3.62 -3.40
CA THR A 4 -48.28 -2.31 -4.01
C THR A 4 -47.82 -2.48 -5.46
N TYR A 5 -48.61 -1.95 -6.37
CA TYR A 5 -48.36 -1.90 -7.82
C TYR A 5 -47.30 -0.83 -8.12
N ARG A 6 -46.11 -1.24 -8.57
CA ARG A 6 -45.00 -0.34 -8.94
C ARG A 6 -45.13 0.01 -10.43
N ARG A 7 -45.28 1.30 -10.76
CA ARG A 7 -45.22 1.82 -12.14
C ARG A 7 -43.87 1.47 -12.79
N PRO A 8 -43.82 1.00 -14.05
CA PRO A 8 -42.59 0.93 -14.81
C PRO A 8 -42.22 2.35 -15.26
N GLY A 9 -41.20 2.93 -14.62
CA GLY A 9 -40.65 4.23 -14.97
C GLY A 9 -39.74 4.14 -16.18
N GLY A 10 -40.06 4.94 -17.20
CA GLY A 10 -39.12 5.61 -18.10
C GLY A 10 -38.08 4.76 -18.80
N GLY A 11 -38.40 4.30 -20.02
CA GLY A 11 -37.41 3.84 -20.99
C GLY A 11 -36.43 4.97 -21.33
N GLY A 12 -35.29 4.98 -20.65
CA GLY A 12 -34.14 5.78 -21.05
C GLY A 12 -33.67 5.32 -22.42
N ARG A 13 -33.66 6.24 -23.39
CA ARG A 13 -33.00 6.00 -24.67
C ARG A 13 -31.55 5.58 -24.40
N PRO A 14 -31.02 4.54 -25.04
CA PRO A 14 -29.61 4.21 -24.90
C PRO A 14 -28.79 5.38 -25.44
N ALA A 15 -28.15 6.12 -24.53
CA ALA A 15 -27.14 7.10 -24.91
C ALA A 15 -25.93 6.32 -25.41
N PHE A 16 -25.80 6.21 -26.73
CA PHE A 16 -24.60 5.64 -27.35
C PHE A 16 -23.38 6.45 -26.91
N ARG A 17 -22.41 5.77 -26.32
CA ARG A 17 -21.14 6.40 -25.91
C ARG A 17 -20.36 6.83 -27.16
N PRO A 18 -19.65 7.97 -27.13
CA PRO A 18 -18.88 8.46 -28.29
C PRO A 18 -17.83 7.45 -28.79
N GLU A 19 -17.32 6.58 -27.92
CA GLU A 19 -16.40 5.50 -28.29
C GLU A 19 -17.08 4.37 -29.09
N GLN A 20 -18.35 4.07 -28.83
CA GLN A 20 -19.12 3.12 -29.64
C GLN A 20 -19.39 3.68 -31.04
N LEU A 21 -19.54 5.01 -31.17
CA LEU A 21 -19.68 5.68 -32.46
C LEU A 21 -18.35 5.69 -33.25
N GLN A 22 -17.19 5.78 -32.57
CA GLN A 22 -15.89 5.61 -33.22
C GLN A 22 -15.64 4.16 -33.65
N ALA A 23 -15.95 3.17 -32.81
CA ALA A 23 -15.83 1.75 -33.17
C ALA A 23 -16.79 1.36 -34.31
N LEU A 24 -18.04 1.85 -34.28
CA LEU A 24 -18.98 1.70 -35.38
C LEU A 24 -18.49 2.43 -36.63
N GLY A 25 -17.89 3.62 -36.50
CA GLY A 25 -17.30 4.36 -37.61
C GLY A 25 -16.15 3.60 -38.29
N VAL A 26 -15.28 2.95 -37.52
CA VAL A 26 -14.17 2.12 -38.03
C VAL A 26 -14.70 0.85 -38.70
N LEU A 27 -15.71 0.19 -38.11
CA LEU A 27 -16.36 -0.98 -38.71
C LEU A 27 -17.12 -0.62 -39.99
N PHE A 28 -17.79 0.53 -40.01
CA PHE A 28 -18.52 1.01 -41.18
C PHE A 28 -17.55 1.44 -42.30
N ALA A 29 -16.46 2.12 -41.96
CA ALA A 29 -15.38 2.41 -42.90
C ALA A 29 -14.74 1.12 -43.45
N GLY A 30 -14.52 0.12 -42.58
CA GLY A 30 -14.03 -1.20 -42.99
C GLY A 30 -14.99 -1.92 -43.94
N LEU A 31 -16.29 -1.94 -43.64
CA LEU A 31 -17.34 -2.53 -44.48
C LEU A 31 -17.50 -1.80 -45.82
N VAL A 32 -17.39 -0.47 -45.82
CA VAL A 32 -17.42 0.34 -47.05
C VAL A 32 -16.17 0.08 -47.90
N VAL A 33 -15.00 -0.04 -47.29
CA VAL A 33 -13.75 -0.36 -48.01
C VAL A 33 -13.78 -1.79 -48.55
N VAL A 34 -14.26 -2.77 -47.79
CA VAL A 34 -14.41 -4.16 -48.24
C VAL A 34 -15.48 -4.28 -49.33
N GLY A 35 -16.61 -3.58 -49.18
CA GLY A 35 -17.66 -3.52 -50.19
C GLY A 35 -17.19 -2.83 -51.49
N TRP A 36 -16.41 -1.76 -51.36
CA TRP A 36 -15.82 -1.05 -52.50
C TRP A 36 -14.74 -1.89 -53.20
N LEU A 37 -13.85 -2.55 -52.44
CA LEU A 37 -12.88 -3.51 -52.98
C LEU A 37 -13.58 -4.67 -53.69
N GLY A 38 -14.64 -5.23 -53.10
CA GLY A 38 -15.46 -6.28 -53.72
C GLY A 38 -16.11 -5.81 -55.02
N PHE A 39 -16.67 -4.60 -55.03
CA PHE A 39 -17.24 -3.99 -56.24
C PHE A 39 -16.19 -3.73 -57.33
N VAL A 40 -15.00 -3.26 -56.97
CA VAL A 40 -13.89 -3.03 -57.91
C VAL A 40 -13.37 -4.36 -58.47
N LEU A 41 -13.26 -5.41 -57.65
CA LEU A 41 -12.91 -6.76 -58.10
C LEU A 41 -13.96 -7.34 -59.06
N LEU A 42 -15.25 -7.20 -58.73
CA LEU A 42 -16.35 -7.66 -59.58
C LEU A 42 -16.37 -6.94 -60.93
N ARG A 43 -16.10 -5.62 -60.93
CA ARG A 43 -16.03 -4.80 -62.14
C ARG A 43 -14.77 -5.09 -62.96
N ALA A 44 -13.64 -5.39 -62.32
CA ALA A 44 -12.41 -5.79 -63.01
C ALA A 44 -12.55 -7.15 -63.70
N LEU A 45 -13.22 -8.12 -63.05
CA LEU A 45 -13.60 -9.41 -63.63
C LEU A 45 -14.51 -9.25 -64.87
N TYR A 46 -15.42 -8.29 -64.86
CA TYR A 46 -16.37 -8.05 -65.96
C TYR A 46 -15.81 -7.21 -67.13
N SER A 47 -14.71 -6.47 -66.93
CA SER A 47 -14.20 -5.50 -67.93
C SER A 47 -12.95 -5.96 -68.68
N GLY A 48 -12.49 -7.19 -68.47
CA GLY A 48 -11.29 -7.71 -69.14
C GLY A 48 -9.98 -7.04 -68.70
N LEU A 49 -9.99 -6.32 -67.56
CA LEU A 49 -8.78 -5.83 -66.93
C LEU A 49 -7.99 -7.04 -66.41
N GLY A 50 -6.91 -7.37 -67.10
CA GLY A 50 -6.00 -8.45 -66.69
C GLY A 50 -5.45 -8.25 -65.28
N VAL A 51 -4.95 -9.33 -64.67
CA VAL A 51 -4.41 -9.43 -63.29
C VAL A 51 -3.58 -8.22 -62.83
N VAL A 52 -2.87 -7.56 -63.76
CA VAL A 52 -2.08 -6.34 -63.55
C VAL A 52 -2.93 -5.14 -63.08
N GLY A 53 -4.16 -4.97 -63.58
CA GLY A 53 -5.05 -3.88 -63.18
C GLY A 53 -5.53 -4.00 -61.73
N VAL A 54 -5.87 -5.22 -61.30
CA VAL A 54 -6.31 -5.50 -59.92
C VAL A 54 -5.15 -5.34 -58.94
N ALA A 55 -3.94 -5.80 -59.29
CA ALA A 55 -2.75 -5.63 -58.47
C ALA A 55 -2.41 -4.14 -58.25
N THR A 56 -2.55 -3.30 -59.28
CA THR A 56 -2.28 -1.86 -59.18
C THR A 56 -3.29 -1.15 -58.25
N VAL A 57 -4.58 -1.47 -58.35
CA VAL A 57 -5.62 -0.87 -57.49
C VAL A 57 -5.45 -1.31 -56.03
N CYS A 58 -5.18 -2.59 -55.78
CA CYS A 58 -4.89 -3.08 -54.43
C CYS A 58 -3.61 -2.45 -53.86
N GLY A 59 -2.56 -2.28 -54.67
CA GLY A 59 -1.32 -1.61 -54.27
C GLY A 59 -1.56 -0.16 -53.84
N VAL A 60 -2.33 0.61 -54.62
CA VAL A 60 -2.66 2.00 -54.30
C VAL A 60 -3.54 2.08 -53.03
N ALA A 61 -4.51 1.19 -52.87
CA ALA A 61 -5.35 1.14 -51.68
C ALA A 61 -4.54 0.81 -50.42
N LEU A 62 -3.57 -0.11 -50.51
CA LEU A 62 -2.72 -0.51 -49.39
C LEU A 62 -1.73 0.61 -49.01
N VAL A 63 -1.16 1.32 -49.99
CA VAL A 63 -0.35 2.52 -49.76
C VAL A 63 -1.18 3.65 -49.14
N ALA A 64 -2.42 3.86 -49.60
CA ALA A 64 -3.32 4.85 -49.01
C ALA A 64 -3.70 4.50 -47.56
N LEU A 65 -3.95 3.21 -47.27
CA LEU A 65 -4.27 2.73 -45.93
C LEU A 65 -3.06 2.84 -44.99
N MET A 66 -1.87 2.46 -45.46
CA MET A 66 -0.61 2.65 -44.74
C MET A 66 -0.33 4.14 -44.49
N SER A 67 -0.53 5.01 -45.49
CA SER A 67 -0.32 6.45 -45.35
C SER A 67 -1.33 7.10 -44.41
N TRP A 68 -2.60 6.66 -44.45
CA TRP A 68 -3.64 7.10 -43.51
C TRP A 68 -3.31 6.65 -42.08
N ARG A 69 -2.95 5.38 -41.88
CA ARG A 69 -2.52 4.87 -40.58
C ARG A 69 -1.29 5.60 -40.05
N TRP A 70 -0.31 5.86 -40.91
CA TRP A 70 0.91 6.59 -40.53
C TRP A 70 0.61 8.04 -40.14
N ARG A 71 -0.33 8.71 -40.81
CA ARG A 71 -0.81 10.05 -40.44
C ARG A 71 -1.66 10.04 -39.16
N ALA A 72 -2.46 8.99 -38.94
CA ALA A 72 -3.27 8.83 -37.75
C ALA A 72 -2.41 8.52 -36.50
N GLU A 73 -1.30 7.81 -36.67
CA GLU A 73 -0.35 7.48 -35.59
C GLU A 73 0.73 8.56 -35.35
N ALA A 74 0.94 9.48 -36.30
CA ALA A 74 1.90 10.59 -36.16
C ALA A 74 1.77 11.38 -34.84
N PRO A 75 0.57 11.78 -34.37
CA PRO A 75 0.42 12.48 -33.10
C PRO A 75 0.81 11.61 -31.88
N LEU A 76 0.54 10.30 -31.92
CA LEU A 76 0.93 9.38 -30.85
C LEU A 76 2.46 9.25 -30.73
N ARG A 77 3.16 9.15 -31.87
CA ARG A 77 4.63 9.10 -31.88
C ARG A 77 5.27 10.39 -31.40
N ALA A 78 4.70 11.53 -31.77
CA ALA A 78 5.15 12.83 -31.27
C ALA A 78 4.95 12.97 -29.76
N ASP A 79 3.80 12.51 -29.24
CA ASP A 79 3.52 12.52 -27.79
C ASP A 79 4.50 11.60 -27.04
N LEU A 80 4.79 10.40 -27.55
CA LEU A 80 5.76 9.46 -26.96
C LEU A 80 7.19 10.02 -26.96
N ALA A 81 7.64 10.62 -28.06
CA ALA A 81 8.97 11.21 -28.14
C ALA A 81 9.16 12.33 -27.10
N ARG A 82 8.12 13.15 -26.86
CA ARG A 82 8.14 14.19 -25.81
C ARG A 82 8.16 13.60 -24.40
N LEU A 83 7.45 12.49 -24.17
CA LEU A 83 7.52 11.77 -22.90
C LEU A 83 8.92 11.21 -22.64
N GLU A 84 9.55 10.63 -23.66
CA GLU A 84 10.93 10.14 -23.55
C GLU A 84 11.92 11.27 -23.32
N GLU A 85 11.78 12.40 -24.00
CA GLU A 85 12.60 13.60 -23.75
C GLU A 85 12.47 14.08 -22.30
N ALA A 86 11.25 14.13 -21.77
CA ALA A 86 11.01 14.51 -20.38
C ALA A 86 11.66 13.51 -19.40
N ARG A 87 11.58 12.20 -19.68
CA ARG A 87 12.23 11.16 -18.85
C ARG A 87 13.76 11.28 -18.89
N GLN A 88 14.35 11.58 -20.04
CA GLN A 88 15.78 11.80 -20.19
C GLN A 88 16.23 13.05 -19.43
N ALA A 89 15.51 14.17 -19.57
CA ALA A 89 15.81 15.40 -18.83
C ALA A 89 15.73 15.17 -17.31
N ARG A 90 14.71 14.44 -16.85
CA ARG A 90 14.56 14.03 -15.44
C ARG A 90 15.72 13.13 -14.98
N ALA A 91 16.14 12.16 -15.79
CA ALA A 91 17.27 11.30 -15.47
C ALA A 91 18.60 12.07 -15.41
N ALA A 92 18.73 13.15 -16.18
CA ALA A 92 19.85 14.08 -16.14
C ALA A 92 19.77 15.10 -14.98
N GLY A 93 18.70 15.08 -14.17
CA GLY A 93 18.47 16.02 -13.06
C GLY A 93 17.92 17.39 -13.50
N ASP A 94 17.62 17.59 -14.78
CA ASP A 94 17.01 18.81 -15.30
C ASP A 94 15.48 18.76 -15.13
N PHE A 95 15.03 18.95 -13.89
CA PHE A 95 13.62 18.90 -13.54
C PHE A 95 12.80 20.01 -14.21
N ALA A 96 13.39 21.19 -14.42
CA ALA A 96 12.71 22.33 -15.03
C ALA A 96 12.38 22.05 -16.51
N LYS A 97 13.34 21.51 -17.27
CA LYS A 97 13.09 21.12 -18.66
C LYS A 97 12.04 20.01 -18.74
N ALA A 98 12.15 18.99 -17.89
CA ALA A 98 11.19 17.88 -17.88
C ALA A 98 9.77 18.35 -17.54
N GLU A 99 9.61 19.23 -16.55
CA GLU A 99 8.33 19.85 -16.19
C GLU A 99 7.75 20.66 -17.35
N GLN A 100 8.54 21.54 -17.98
CA GLN A 100 8.10 22.35 -19.10
C GLN A 100 7.59 21.49 -20.26
N THR A 101 8.31 20.42 -20.62
CA THR A 101 7.91 19.49 -21.68
C THR A 101 6.60 18.78 -21.35
N LEU A 102 6.43 18.30 -20.11
CA LEU A 102 5.22 17.59 -19.68
C LEU A 102 4.01 18.52 -19.57
N VAL A 103 4.17 19.74 -19.05
CA VAL A 103 3.09 20.74 -18.96
C VAL A 103 2.63 21.16 -20.35
N GLN A 104 3.57 21.39 -21.29
CA GLN A 104 3.23 21.70 -22.67
C GLN A 104 2.48 20.54 -23.34
N LEU A 105 2.94 19.30 -23.13
CA LEU A 105 2.26 18.12 -23.66
C LEU A 105 0.84 17.97 -23.09
N LEU A 106 0.65 18.24 -21.79
CA LEU A 106 -0.66 18.21 -21.16
C LEU A 106 -1.59 19.28 -21.74
N ARG A 107 -1.06 20.49 -21.96
CA ARG A 107 -1.80 21.60 -22.59
C ARG A 107 -2.26 21.23 -23.99
N ASP A 108 -1.35 20.73 -24.83
CA ASP A 108 -1.65 20.30 -26.20
C ASP A 108 -2.71 19.19 -26.26
N LYS A 109 -2.70 18.26 -25.28
CA LYS A 109 -3.74 17.22 -25.16
C LYS A 109 -5.09 17.78 -24.69
N THR A 110 -5.05 18.81 -23.84
CA THR A 110 -6.26 19.49 -23.32
C THR A 110 -6.93 20.32 -24.40
N GLU A 111 -6.19 21.20 -25.05
CA GLU A 111 -6.68 22.10 -26.10
C GLU A 111 -7.01 21.35 -27.39
N GLY A 112 -6.25 20.29 -27.71
CA GLY A 112 -6.48 19.45 -28.87
C GLY A 112 -7.62 18.43 -28.71
N GLY A 113 -8.30 18.37 -27.56
CA GLY A 113 -9.41 17.43 -27.33
C GLY A 113 -9.00 15.95 -27.38
N ARG A 114 -7.74 15.63 -27.03
CA ARG A 114 -7.18 14.27 -27.08
C ARG A 114 -7.06 13.70 -25.65
N PRO A 115 -8.11 13.03 -25.12
CA PRO A 115 -8.10 12.50 -23.76
C PRO A 115 -7.09 11.35 -23.55
N ALA A 116 -6.78 10.61 -24.63
CA ALA A 116 -5.84 9.49 -24.59
C ALA A 116 -4.43 9.92 -24.13
N GLY A 117 -3.87 9.18 -23.17
CA GLY A 117 -2.56 9.43 -22.60
C GLY A 117 -2.46 10.64 -21.66
N ARG A 118 -3.57 11.36 -21.36
CA ARG A 118 -3.54 12.45 -20.36
C ARG A 118 -3.25 11.93 -18.97
N ALA A 119 -3.79 10.77 -18.62
CA ALA A 119 -3.55 10.11 -17.35
C ALA A 119 -2.04 9.80 -17.16
N LEU A 120 -1.38 9.31 -18.22
CA LEU A 120 0.06 9.06 -18.20
C LEU A 120 0.89 10.34 -18.04
N VAL A 121 0.52 11.44 -18.70
CA VAL A 121 1.23 12.73 -18.54
C VAL A 121 1.10 13.25 -17.10
N HIS A 122 -0.10 13.18 -16.52
CA HIS A 122 -0.31 13.50 -15.11
C HIS A 122 0.50 12.59 -14.18
N TRP A 123 0.61 11.30 -14.47
CA TRP A 123 1.41 10.35 -13.69
C TRP A 123 2.91 10.68 -13.72
N GLU A 124 3.43 11.06 -14.89
CA GLU A 124 4.83 11.46 -15.04
C GLU A 124 5.13 12.79 -14.32
N LEU A 125 4.21 13.77 -14.40
CA LEU A 125 4.31 15.00 -13.61
C LEU A 125 4.29 14.72 -12.11
N ALA A 126 3.39 13.85 -11.63
CA ALA A 126 3.34 13.45 -10.23
C ALA A 126 4.68 12.84 -9.78
N SER A 127 5.22 11.93 -10.59
CA SER A 127 6.49 11.26 -10.32
C SER A 127 7.69 12.22 -10.32
N LEU A 128 7.70 13.22 -11.20
CA LEU A 128 8.69 14.29 -11.25
C LEU A 128 8.63 15.15 -9.98
N TYR A 129 7.44 15.61 -9.60
CA TYR A 129 7.25 16.42 -8.40
C TYR A 129 7.62 15.65 -7.12
N ARG A 130 7.34 14.35 -7.06
CA ARG A 130 7.80 13.50 -5.95
C ARG A 130 9.32 13.51 -5.80
N GLN A 131 10.07 13.39 -6.90
CA GLN A 131 11.54 13.43 -6.87
C GLN A 131 12.06 14.81 -6.48
N ALA A 132 11.38 15.87 -6.90
CA ALA A 132 11.68 17.24 -6.50
C ALA A 132 11.17 17.59 -5.07
N GLN A 133 10.60 16.62 -4.33
CA GLN A 133 9.99 16.82 -3.00
C GLN A 133 8.88 17.89 -2.97
N ARG A 134 8.24 18.13 -4.11
CA ARG A 134 7.09 19.04 -4.29
C ARG A 134 5.78 18.27 -4.03
N TRP A 135 5.55 17.91 -2.77
CA TRP A 135 4.52 16.94 -2.37
C TRP A 135 3.08 17.35 -2.71
N GLU A 136 2.75 18.64 -2.58
CA GLU A 136 1.41 19.14 -2.86
C GLU A 136 1.06 19.03 -4.35
N GLU A 137 1.98 19.44 -5.21
CA GLU A 137 1.81 19.33 -6.66
C GLU A 137 1.84 17.87 -7.12
N ALA A 138 2.70 17.04 -6.52
CA ALA A 138 2.72 15.60 -6.77
C ALA A 138 1.35 14.95 -6.46
N GLY A 139 0.76 15.29 -5.31
CA GLY A 139 -0.57 14.80 -4.92
C GLY A 139 -1.68 15.28 -5.87
N GLY A 140 -1.66 16.56 -6.25
CA GLY A 140 -2.60 17.13 -7.22
C GLY A 140 -2.55 16.42 -8.57
N GLN A 141 -1.35 16.18 -9.09
CA GLN A 141 -1.16 15.46 -10.36
C GLN A 141 -1.53 13.99 -10.26
N ALA A 142 -1.27 13.31 -9.14
CA ALA A 142 -1.67 11.92 -8.95
C ALA A 142 -3.21 11.75 -8.94
N ARG A 143 -3.93 12.68 -8.30
CA ARG A 143 -5.41 12.71 -8.35
C ARG A 143 -5.91 12.94 -9.77
N ALA A 144 -5.31 13.89 -10.49
CA ALA A 144 -5.66 14.16 -11.87
C ALA A 144 -5.38 12.96 -12.79
N ALA A 145 -4.28 12.23 -12.56
CA ALA A 145 -3.98 10.99 -13.27
C ALA A 145 -5.06 9.93 -13.04
N MET A 146 -5.43 9.69 -11.78
CA MET A 146 -6.47 8.72 -11.42
C MET A 146 -7.83 9.11 -12.02
N ALA A 147 -8.25 10.37 -11.88
CA ALA A 147 -9.50 10.86 -12.44
C ALA A 147 -9.52 10.78 -13.98
N ALA A 148 -8.39 11.06 -14.64
CA ALA A 148 -8.27 10.93 -16.09
C ALA A 148 -8.27 9.47 -16.55
N SER A 149 -7.82 8.54 -15.71
CA SER A 149 -7.83 7.10 -16.00
C SER A 149 -9.19 6.43 -15.79
N GLU A 150 -10.09 7.01 -14.98
CA GLU A 150 -11.39 6.41 -14.68
C GLU A 150 -12.21 6.18 -15.95
N GLY A 151 -12.50 4.91 -16.26
CA GLY A 151 -13.35 4.51 -17.37
C GLY A 151 -12.65 4.46 -18.73
N GLN A 152 -11.32 4.59 -18.77
CA GLN A 152 -10.53 4.19 -19.93
C GLN A 152 -10.49 2.65 -20.00
N THR A 153 -9.87 2.08 -21.03
CA THR A 153 -9.53 0.65 -21.04
C THR A 153 -8.14 0.53 -21.66
N GLY A 154 -7.15 0.04 -20.90
CA GLY A 154 -5.78 -0.11 -21.39
C GLY A 154 -4.75 -0.36 -20.29
N GLU A 155 -3.52 -0.68 -20.69
CA GLU A 155 -2.40 -0.90 -19.76
C GLU A 155 -2.11 0.33 -18.88
N GLU A 156 -2.25 1.54 -19.43
CA GLU A 156 -2.05 2.80 -18.69
C GLU A 156 -3.01 2.94 -17.50
N GLU A 157 -4.28 2.57 -17.69
CA GLU A 157 -5.27 2.59 -16.62
C GLU A 157 -4.94 1.55 -15.55
N GLN A 158 -4.51 0.34 -15.92
CA GLN A 158 -4.14 -0.69 -14.94
C GLN A 158 -2.96 -0.25 -14.07
N VAL A 159 -1.96 0.40 -14.65
CA VAL A 159 -0.81 0.95 -13.92
C VAL A 159 -1.26 2.04 -12.96
N ILE A 160 -2.06 3.01 -13.42
CA ILE A 160 -2.51 4.15 -12.59
C ILE A 160 -3.52 3.70 -11.52
N ALA A 161 -4.42 2.78 -11.84
CA ALA A 161 -5.38 2.22 -10.89
C ALA A 161 -4.68 1.40 -9.80
N GLY A 162 -3.59 0.70 -10.14
CA GLY A 162 -2.78 -0.09 -9.20
C GLY A 162 -1.83 0.75 -8.35
N ALA A 163 -1.02 1.61 -8.98
CA ALA A 163 0.04 2.37 -8.29
C ALA A 163 -0.43 3.71 -7.72
N GLY A 164 -1.46 4.32 -8.31
CA GLY A 164 -2.00 5.63 -7.91
C GLY A 164 -2.42 5.72 -6.45
N PRO A 165 -3.17 4.74 -5.90
CA PRO A 165 -3.57 4.77 -4.50
C PRO A 165 -2.39 4.78 -3.53
N THR A 166 -1.43 3.87 -3.69
CA THR A 166 -0.24 3.79 -2.84
C THR A 166 0.57 5.08 -2.92
N PHE A 167 0.72 5.64 -4.12
CA PHE A 167 1.40 6.91 -4.31
C PHE A 167 0.72 8.06 -3.55
N LEU A 168 -0.61 8.20 -3.68
CA LEU A 168 -1.32 9.28 -3.01
C LEU A 168 -1.31 9.13 -1.48
N ILE A 169 -1.43 7.89 -0.96
CA ILE A 169 -1.32 7.60 0.47
C ILE A 169 0.05 8.04 1.00
N GLU A 170 1.14 7.72 0.28
CA GLU A 170 2.49 8.16 0.61
C GLU A 170 2.58 9.70 0.68
N MET A 171 2.06 10.41 -0.32
CA MET A 171 2.10 11.88 -0.36
C MET A 171 1.31 12.50 0.80
N LEU A 172 0.09 12.01 1.05
CA LEU A 172 -0.77 12.53 2.12
C LEU A 172 -0.17 12.28 3.50
N THR A 173 0.47 11.12 3.69
CA THR A 173 1.21 10.79 4.92
C THR A 173 2.39 11.73 5.13
N ARG A 174 3.18 12.00 4.09
CA ARG A 174 4.33 12.93 4.15
C ARG A 174 3.93 14.36 4.47
N MET A 175 2.76 14.79 4.00
CA MET A 175 2.20 16.12 4.27
C MET A 175 1.39 16.18 5.56
N GLU A 176 1.24 15.08 6.29
CA GLU A 176 0.40 14.97 7.50
C GLU A 176 -1.07 15.37 7.25
N ARG A 177 -1.58 15.17 6.02
CA ARG A 177 -2.97 15.49 5.63
C ARG A 177 -3.90 14.31 5.95
N TRP A 178 -4.00 13.98 7.23
CA TRP A 178 -4.69 12.77 7.71
C TRP A 178 -6.18 12.73 7.35
N GLY A 179 -6.88 13.88 7.38
CA GLY A 179 -8.30 13.95 7.02
C GLY A 179 -8.56 13.62 5.55
N GLU A 180 -7.68 14.08 4.64
CA GLU A 180 -7.78 13.77 3.21
C GLU A 180 -7.38 12.34 2.91
N LEU A 181 -6.43 11.77 3.66
CA LEU A 181 -6.07 10.36 3.55
C LEU A 181 -7.27 9.48 3.92
N GLU A 182 -7.95 9.81 5.01
CA GLU A 182 -9.15 9.10 5.43
C GLU A 182 -10.28 9.19 4.38
N GLU A 183 -10.56 10.39 3.87
CA GLU A 183 -11.56 10.57 2.83
C GLU A 183 -11.24 9.76 1.57
N PHE A 184 -9.99 9.84 1.12
CA PHE A 184 -9.49 9.05 0.01
C PHE A 184 -9.65 7.54 0.25
N ALA A 185 -9.23 7.05 1.42
CA ALA A 185 -9.34 5.65 1.78
C ALA A 185 -10.81 5.18 1.80
N ARG A 186 -11.71 6.00 2.35
CA ARG A 186 -13.15 5.72 2.44
C ARG A 186 -13.79 5.61 1.06
N GLU A 187 -13.52 6.56 0.17
CA GLU A 187 -14.02 6.55 -1.21
C GLU A 187 -13.56 5.31 -1.97
N ARG A 188 -12.27 4.94 -1.81
CA ARG A 188 -11.70 3.76 -2.48
C ARG A 188 -12.19 2.46 -1.88
N LEU A 189 -12.42 2.40 -0.57
CA LEU A 189 -12.87 1.19 0.11
C LEU A 189 -14.22 0.70 -0.42
N ALA A 190 -15.10 1.60 -0.87
CA ALA A 190 -16.39 1.26 -1.47
C ALA A 190 -16.28 0.38 -2.74
N ARG A 191 -15.13 0.43 -3.44
CA ARG A 191 -14.86 -0.34 -4.66
C ARG A 191 -13.77 -1.40 -4.49
N ALA A 192 -13.03 -1.36 -3.38
CA ALA A 192 -11.90 -2.25 -3.15
C ALA A 192 -12.35 -3.63 -2.66
N GLN A 193 -11.60 -4.67 -3.05
CA GLN A 193 -11.82 -6.05 -2.60
C GLN A 193 -10.48 -6.73 -2.26
N GLY A 194 -10.55 -7.82 -1.49
CA GLY A 194 -9.39 -8.63 -1.11
C GLY A 194 -8.28 -7.79 -0.46
N LYS A 195 -7.04 -8.00 -0.92
CA LYS A 195 -5.83 -7.34 -0.41
C LYS A 195 -5.95 -5.81 -0.35
N GLN A 196 -6.44 -5.18 -1.41
CA GLN A 196 -6.54 -3.71 -1.48
C GLN A 196 -7.48 -3.17 -0.40
N ALA A 197 -8.57 -3.87 -0.10
CA ALA A 197 -9.51 -3.46 0.92
C ALA A 197 -8.94 -3.60 2.35
N VAL A 198 -8.01 -4.54 2.56
CA VAL A 198 -7.28 -4.66 3.83
C VAL A 198 -6.30 -3.49 3.98
N GLU A 199 -5.47 -3.26 2.96
CA GLU A 199 -4.47 -2.19 2.97
C GLU A 199 -5.12 -0.82 3.20
N LEU A 200 -6.19 -0.49 2.47
CA LEU A 200 -6.91 0.78 2.67
C LEU A 200 -7.49 0.94 4.08
N ARG A 201 -7.94 -0.15 4.72
CA ARG A 201 -8.42 -0.09 6.11
C ARG A 201 -7.29 0.16 7.10
N LEU A 202 -6.11 -0.43 6.90
CA LEU A 202 -4.93 -0.18 7.73
C LEU A 202 -4.49 1.29 7.64
N GLU A 203 -4.49 1.85 6.44
CA GLU A 203 -4.11 3.26 6.22
C GLU A 203 -5.14 4.23 6.83
N ALA A 204 -6.44 3.94 6.65
CA ALA A 204 -7.51 4.72 7.28
C ALA A 204 -7.40 4.69 8.82
N ALA A 205 -7.16 3.51 9.39
CA ALA A 205 -6.96 3.35 10.83
C ALA A 205 -5.75 4.15 11.33
N SER A 206 -4.62 4.08 10.62
CA SER A 206 -3.43 4.87 10.97
C SER A 206 -3.70 6.37 10.96
N ALA A 207 -4.40 6.87 9.93
CA ALA A 207 -4.80 8.27 9.87
C ALA A 207 -5.75 8.67 11.00
N MET A 208 -6.67 7.79 11.44
CA MET A 208 -7.54 8.03 12.59
C MET A 208 -6.76 8.08 13.91
N GLN A 209 -5.75 7.21 14.09
CA GLN A 209 -4.87 7.25 15.28
C GLN A 209 -4.13 8.57 15.37
N ARG A 210 -3.58 9.06 14.26
CA ARG A 210 -2.88 10.36 14.20
C ARG A 210 -3.79 11.54 14.50
N GLN A 211 -5.10 11.39 14.28
CA GLN A 211 -6.12 12.37 14.64
C GLN A 211 -6.66 12.20 16.07
N GLY A 212 -6.15 11.23 16.85
CA GLY A 212 -6.64 10.94 18.21
C GLY A 212 -7.97 10.17 18.27
N ARG A 213 -8.47 9.68 17.13
CA ARG A 213 -9.75 8.94 17.02
C ARG A 213 -9.54 7.44 17.21
N MET A 214 -9.03 7.06 18.38
CA MET A 214 -8.58 5.67 18.64
C MET A 214 -9.72 4.64 18.54
N ALA A 215 -10.92 4.95 19.04
CA ALA A 215 -12.05 4.02 19.00
C ALA A 215 -12.48 3.67 17.56
N GLU A 216 -12.45 4.65 16.66
CA GLU A 216 -12.78 4.44 15.25
C GLU A 216 -11.67 3.68 14.52
N SER A 217 -10.40 3.97 14.83
CA SER A 217 -9.27 3.19 14.35
C SER A 217 -9.42 1.71 14.70
N LEU A 218 -9.73 1.38 15.96
CA LEU A 218 -9.93 -0.01 16.39
C LEU A 218 -11.04 -0.71 15.61
N ALA A 219 -12.14 -0.03 15.31
CA ALA A 219 -13.21 -0.58 14.48
C ALA A 219 -12.73 -0.90 13.06
N HIS A 220 -11.94 0.01 12.46
CA HIS A 220 -11.35 -0.21 11.14
C HIS A 220 -10.33 -1.37 11.13
N LEU A 221 -9.52 -1.51 12.19
CA LEU A 221 -8.54 -2.58 12.32
C LEU A 221 -9.22 -3.95 12.51
N LYS A 222 -10.30 -4.04 13.28
CA LYS A 222 -11.12 -5.26 13.39
C LYS A 222 -11.66 -5.67 12.02
N GLN A 223 -12.22 -4.72 11.26
CA GLN A 223 -12.68 -4.98 9.89
C GLN A 223 -11.53 -5.36 8.94
N ALA A 224 -10.31 -4.87 9.16
CA ALA A 224 -9.14 -5.26 8.37
C ALA A 224 -8.74 -6.72 8.62
N VAL A 225 -8.81 -7.19 9.88
CA VAL A 225 -8.59 -8.60 10.24
C VAL A 225 -9.65 -9.49 9.59
N GLU A 226 -10.94 -9.13 9.69
CA GLU A 226 -12.04 -9.87 9.05
C GLU A 226 -11.87 -9.95 7.53
N ALA A 227 -11.53 -8.82 6.88
CA ALA A 227 -11.28 -8.79 5.45
C ALA A 227 -10.08 -9.67 5.05
N ALA A 228 -9.00 -9.66 5.85
CA ALA A 228 -7.81 -10.47 5.59
C ALA A 228 -8.12 -11.97 5.65
N GLN A 229 -8.99 -12.42 6.55
CA GLN A 229 -9.41 -13.84 6.63
C GLN A 229 -10.05 -14.36 5.34
N THR A 230 -10.74 -13.49 4.61
CA THR A 230 -11.41 -13.85 3.34
C THR A 230 -10.49 -13.76 2.11
N CYS A 231 -9.25 -13.29 2.27
CA CYS A 231 -8.30 -13.18 1.17
C CYS A 231 -7.72 -14.55 0.81
N THR A 232 -7.62 -14.83 -0.50
CA THR A 232 -7.00 -16.06 -1.02
C THR A 232 -5.51 -15.91 -1.31
N GLN A 233 -5.03 -14.68 -1.51
CA GLN A 233 -3.63 -14.38 -1.82
C GLN A 233 -2.99 -13.58 -0.67
N GLY A 234 -1.84 -14.05 -0.18
CA GLY A 234 -1.07 -13.37 0.87
C GLY A 234 -1.85 -13.23 2.19
N ARG A 235 -2.76 -14.18 2.46
CA ARG A 235 -3.68 -14.15 3.60
C ARG A 235 -2.94 -14.00 4.91
N GLU A 236 -1.91 -14.81 5.12
CA GLU A 236 -1.15 -14.90 6.37
C GLU A 236 -0.43 -13.58 6.64
N GLY A 237 0.26 -13.02 5.64
CA GLY A 237 0.92 -11.72 5.76
C GLY A 237 -0.03 -10.56 6.02
N LEU A 238 -1.20 -10.55 5.36
CA LEU A 238 -2.24 -9.53 5.59
C LEU A 238 -2.87 -9.67 6.98
N MET A 239 -3.16 -10.91 7.42
CA MET A 239 -3.67 -11.19 8.76
C MET A 239 -2.66 -10.77 9.82
N ALA A 240 -1.38 -11.13 9.65
CA ALA A 240 -0.32 -10.78 10.59
C ALA A 240 -0.17 -9.25 10.75
N ARG A 241 -0.14 -8.50 9.64
CA ARG A 241 -0.07 -7.03 9.69
C ARG A 241 -1.30 -6.40 10.35
N SER A 242 -2.50 -6.90 10.04
CA SER A 242 -3.74 -6.41 10.64
C SER A 242 -3.84 -6.71 12.14
N LEU A 243 -3.45 -7.91 12.57
CA LEU A 243 -3.42 -8.30 13.98
C LEU A 243 -2.36 -7.53 14.77
N GLN A 244 -1.18 -7.32 14.18
CA GLN A 244 -0.15 -6.48 14.79
C GLN A 244 -0.67 -5.05 15.00
N ALA A 245 -1.27 -4.44 13.98
CA ALA A 245 -1.80 -3.08 14.07
C ALA A 245 -2.95 -2.98 15.09
N LEU A 246 -3.87 -3.95 15.10
CA LEU A 246 -4.95 -4.04 16.06
C LEU A 246 -4.43 -4.17 17.50
N GLY A 247 -3.48 -5.06 17.73
CA GLY A 247 -2.89 -5.28 19.06
C GLY A 247 -2.16 -4.04 19.58
N ALA A 248 -1.37 -3.38 18.73
CA ALA A 248 -0.69 -2.14 19.08
C ALA A 248 -1.68 -1.02 19.43
N ALA A 249 -2.71 -0.82 18.60
CA ALA A 249 -3.76 0.15 18.86
C ALA A 249 -4.52 -0.13 20.17
N ALA A 250 -4.80 -1.40 20.46
CA ALA A 250 -5.49 -1.82 21.67
C ALA A 250 -4.64 -1.58 22.93
N LEU A 251 -3.32 -1.81 22.87
CA LEU A 251 -2.42 -1.43 23.97
C LEU A 251 -2.42 0.07 24.20
N GLU A 252 -2.36 0.89 23.14
CA GLU A 252 -2.41 2.35 23.25
C GLU A 252 -3.74 2.85 23.86
N SER A 253 -4.85 2.16 23.59
CA SER A 253 -6.15 2.46 24.19
C SER A 253 -6.38 1.81 25.57
N ASN A 254 -5.38 1.10 26.11
CA ASN A 254 -5.49 0.29 27.33
C ASN A 254 -6.63 -0.76 27.31
N ASP A 255 -6.97 -1.27 26.11
CA ASP A 255 -7.87 -2.42 25.93
C ASP A 255 -7.03 -3.71 25.94
N LEU A 256 -6.59 -4.11 27.12
CA LEU A 256 -5.66 -5.22 27.32
C LEU A 256 -6.23 -6.57 26.85
N ALA A 257 -7.55 -6.73 26.91
CA ALA A 257 -8.24 -7.92 26.42
C ALA A 257 -8.16 -8.01 24.89
N ALA A 258 -8.51 -6.93 24.17
CA ALA A 258 -8.39 -6.90 22.72
C ALA A 258 -6.94 -7.01 22.24
N ALA A 259 -5.99 -6.40 22.97
CA ALA A 259 -4.57 -6.55 22.69
C ALA A 259 -4.13 -8.01 22.80
N SER A 260 -4.52 -8.69 23.89
CA SER A 260 -4.18 -10.09 24.12
C SER A 260 -4.77 -11.01 23.06
N GLU A 261 -6.03 -10.79 22.66
CA GLU A 261 -6.66 -11.54 21.58
C GLU A 261 -5.92 -11.34 20.25
N ALA A 262 -5.60 -10.10 19.89
CA ALA A 262 -4.93 -9.77 18.64
C ALA A 262 -3.51 -10.37 18.55
N PHE A 263 -2.70 -10.23 19.61
CA PHE A 263 -1.36 -10.79 19.63
C PHE A 263 -1.35 -12.32 19.77
N GLY A 264 -2.32 -12.90 20.48
CA GLY A 264 -2.55 -14.34 20.48
C GLY A 264 -2.86 -14.87 19.07
N GLY A 265 -3.75 -14.18 18.35
CA GLY A 265 -4.05 -14.44 16.94
C GLY A 265 -2.81 -14.32 16.05
N LEU A 266 -1.97 -13.30 16.26
CA LEU A 266 -0.73 -13.10 15.50
C LEU A 266 0.22 -14.30 15.64
N ARG A 267 0.37 -14.83 16.86
CA ARG A 267 1.18 -16.03 17.09
C ARG A 267 0.59 -17.28 16.46
N THR A 268 -0.73 -17.41 16.44
CA THR A 268 -1.40 -18.51 15.71
C THR A 268 -1.07 -18.45 14.23
N VAL A 269 -1.20 -17.27 13.61
CA VAL A 269 -0.83 -17.06 12.20
C VAL A 269 0.64 -17.38 11.96
N ALA A 270 1.53 -16.95 12.85
CA ALA A 270 2.97 -17.23 12.73
C ALA A 270 3.29 -18.74 12.75
N ARG A 271 2.56 -19.53 13.54
CA ARG A 271 2.74 -21.00 13.61
C ARG A 271 2.19 -21.74 12.39
N GLU A 272 1.21 -21.16 11.71
CA GLU A 272 0.67 -21.71 10.46
C GLU A 272 1.62 -21.49 9.27
N LEU A 273 2.56 -20.55 9.38
CA LEU A 273 3.59 -20.33 8.36
C LEU A 273 4.58 -21.52 8.31
N PRO A 274 5.10 -21.85 7.10
CA PRO A 274 6.17 -22.83 6.94
C PRO A 274 7.37 -22.58 7.86
N GLU A 275 8.07 -23.63 8.29
CA GLU A 275 9.24 -23.51 9.18
C GLU A 275 10.40 -22.73 8.56
N ASP A 276 10.52 -22.75 7.22
CA ASP A 276 11.52 -22.03 6.45
C ASP A 276 11.11 -20.59 6.09
N ASP A 277 9.90 -20.17 6.46
CA ASP A 277 9.43 -18.81 6.22
C ASP A 277 10.22 -17.81 7.09
N ARG A 278 10.90 -16.88 6.42
CA ARG A 278 11.72 -15.84 7.08
C ARG A 278 10.91 -14.89 7.94
N GLU A 279 9.60 -14.76 7.70
CA GLU A 279 8.74 -13.88 8.48
C GLU A 279 8.17 -14.55 9.74
N ARG A 280 8.13 -15.89 9.80
CA ARG A 280 7.64 -16.64 10.96
C ARG A 280 8.28 -16.21 12.28
N PRO A 281 9.64 -16.17 12.44
CA PRO A 281 10.25 -15.77 13.70
C PRO A 281 9.94 -14.31 14.08
N LYS A 282 9.80 -13.43 13.09
CA LYS A 282 9.40 -12.04 13.31
C LYS A 282 7.97 -11.95 13.87
N TRP A 283 7.01 -12.64 13.24
CA TRP A 283 5.61 -12.57 13.67
C TRP A 283 5.38 -13.24 15.03
N ASP A 284 6.03 -14.37 15.31
CA ASP A 284 5.93 -15.02 16.63
C ASP A 284 6.52 -14.13 17.74
N LEU A 285 7.68 -13.51 17.51
CA LEU A 285 8.30 -12.62 18.49
C LEU A 285 7.46 -11.36 18.74
N LEU A 286 6.92 -10.74 17.68
CA LEU A 286 6.03 -9.58 17.83
C LEU A 286 4.77 -9.93 18.64
N GLY A 287 4.17 -11.10 18.38
CA GLY A 287 3.05 -11.58 19.15
C GLY A 287 3.42 -11.86 20.62
N ALA A 288 4.58 -12.46 20.88
CA ALA A 288 5.06 -12.70 22.24
C ALA A 288 5.33 -11.38 23.01
N VAL A 289 5.94 -10.40 22.34
CA VAL A 289 6.19 -9.06 22.89
C VAL A 289 4.89 -8.36 23.27
N GLY A 290 3.90 -8.34 22.36
CA GLY A 290 2.62 -7.68 22.62
C GLY A 290 1.81 -8.34 23.75
N LEU A 291 1.78 -9.68 23.79
CA LEU A 291 1.16 -10.42 24.90
C LEU A 291 1.85 -10.12 26.24
N ALA A 292 3.19 -10.14 26.26
CA ALA A 292 3.95 -9.87 27.47
C ALA A 292 3.73 -8.45 27.98
N GLN A 293 3.59 -7.44 27.10
CA GLN A 293 3.23 -6.08 27.48
C GLN A 293 1.84 -6.03 28.15
N GLY A 294 0.84 -6.71 27.56
CA GLY A 294 -0.49 -6.82 28.15
C GLY A 294 -0.45 -7.47 29.55
N TRP A 295 0.21 -8.61 29.68
CA TRP A 295 0.35 -9.31 30.97
C TRP A 295 1.11 -8.52 32.02
N MET A 296 2.16 -7.78 31.63
CA MET A 296 2.83 -6.89 32.57
C MET A 296 1.91 -5.78 33.08
N ALA A 297 1.06 -5.21 32.20
CA ALA A 297 0.07 -4.21 32.60
C ALA A 297 -1.01 -4.79 33.54
N GLU A 298 -1.34 -6.07 33.38
CA GLU A 298 -2.24 -6.82 34.28
C GLU A 298 -1.56 -7.28 35.59
N GLY A 299 -0.26 -7.03 35.76
CA GLY A 299 0.52 -7.45 36.94
C GLY A 299 1.04 -8.89 36.88
N ASN A 300 0.89 -9.59 35.75
CA ASN A 300 1.37 -10.95 35.54
C ASN A 300 2.78 -10.98 34.92
N ALA A 301 3.74 -10.38 35.62
CA ALA A 301 5.12 -10.26 35.16
C ALA A 301 5.84 -11.62 35.02
N ALA A 302 5.46 -12.61 35.83
CA ALA A 302 6.05 -13.96 35.78
C ALA A 302 5.71 -14.68 34.47
N ALA A 303 4.44 -14.65 34.04
CA ALA A 303 4.04 -15.23 32.75
C ALA A 303 4.69 -14.49 31.58
N ALA A 304 4.78 -13.15 31.66
CA ALA A 304 5.46 -12.33 30.65
C ALA A 304 6.94 -12.69 30.51
N ALA A 305 7.65 -12.86 31.64
CA ALA A 305 9.07 -13.23 31.64
C ALA A 305 9.30 -14.63 31.05
N ALA A 306 8.46 -15.61 31.40
CA ALA A 306 8.54 -16.96 30.86
C ALA A 306 8.33 -16.95 29.33
N LEU A 307 7.26 -16.31 28.86
CA LEU A 307 6.94 -16.20 27.43
C LEU A 307 8.06 -15.53 26.64
N LEU A 308 8.60 -14.42 27.14
CA LEU A 308 9.65 -13.68 26.45
C LEU A 308 10.98 -14.43 26.45
N THR A 309 11.28 -15.22 27.49
CA THR A 309 12.48 -16.04 27.53
C THR A 309 12.45 -17.07 26.39
N ASP A 310 11.36 -17.81 26.27
CA ASP A 310 11.18 -18.81 25.22
C ASP A 310 11.21 -18.17 23.82
N ALA A 311 10.51 -17.05 23.64
CA ALA A 311 10.43 -16.36 22.34
C ALA A 311 11.77 -15.77 21.90
N VAL A 312 12.53 -15.15 22.80
CA VAL A 312 13.84 -14.56 22.47
C VAL A 312 14.89 -15.63 22.17
N GLU A 313 14.87 -16.75 22.91
CA GLU A 313 15.83 -17.83 22.73
C GLU A 313 15.59 -18.64 21.46
N SER A 314 14.33 -18.82 21.06
CA SER A 314 13.97 -19.55 19.83
C SER A 314 14.28 -18.78 18.53
N VAL A 315 14.28 -17.45 18.57
CA VAL A 315 14.39 -16.61 17.37
C VAL A 315 15.83 -16.30 16.97
N GLY A 316 16.78 -16.31 17.91
CA GLY A 316 18.20 -16.13 17.61
C GLY A 316 18.51 -14.85 16.82
N GLU A 317 19.20 -15.00 15.67
CA GLU A 317 19.57 -13.91 14.74
C GLU A 317 18.60 -13.76 13.55
N ALA A 318 17.47 -14.48 13.56
CA ALA A 318 16.53 -14.49 12.44
C ALA A 318 15.64 -13.22 12.32
N VAL A 319 15.74 -12.30 13.28
CA VAL A 319 14.98 -11.04 13.33
C VAL A 319 15.90 -9.83 13.35
N SER A 320 15.33 -8.67 13.03
CA SER A 320 16.07 -7.41 13.13
C SER A 320 16.61 -7.21 14.54
N GLU A 321 17.83 -6.67 14.62
CA GLU A 321 18.46 -6.32 15.88
C GLU A 321 17.62 -5.34 16.71
N GLU A 322 16.87 -4.44 16.06
CA GLU A 322 15.93 -3.52 16.74
C GLU A 322 14.83 -4.29 17.49
N LEU A 323 14.18 -5.25 16.82
CA LEU A 323 13.13 -6.06 17.46
C LEU A 323 13.71 -6.93 18.57
N ARG A 324 14.92 -7.47 18.36
CA ARG A 324 15.65 -8.23 19.38
C ARG A 324 16.02 -7.37 20.60
N ALA A 325 16.46 -6.14 20.40
CA ALA A 325 16.78 -5.21 21.48
C ALA A 325 15.54 -4.87 22.30
N LYS A 326 14.42 -4.56 21.63
CA LYS A 326 13.13 -4.28 22.27
C LYS A 326 12.62 -5.48 23.10
N SER A 327 12.70 -6.70 22.57
CA SER A 327 12.26 -7.89 23.31
C SER A 327 13.16 -8.20 24.51
N LEU A 328 14.49 -8.03 24.38
CA LEU A 328 15.44 -8.14 25.50
C LEU A 328 15.19 -7.11 26.59
N TYR A 329 14.89 -5.87 26.22
CA TYR A 329 14.54 -4.80 27.17
C TYR A 329 13.26 -5.13 27.94
N LEU A 330 12.20 -5.57 27.25
CA LEU A 330 10.95 -5.97 27.91
C LEU A 330 11.14 -7.19 28.81
N LEU A 331 11.92 -8.18 28.38
CA LEU A 331 12.26 -9.35 29.20
C LEU A 331 13.02 -8.92 30.47
N ALA A 332 13.96 -7.99 30.36
CA ALA A 332 14.67 -7.46 31.51
C ALA A 332 13.72 -6.77 32.51
N GLY A 333 12.78 -5.97 32.02
CA GLY A 333 11.74 -5.36 32.84
C GLY A 333 10.86 -6.38 33.55
N ALA A 334 10.38 -7.40 32.83
CA ALA A 334 9.57 -8.47 33.40
C ALA A 334 10.33 -9.25 34.50
N LEU A 335 11.59 -9.63 34.23
CA LEU A 335 12.46 -10.32 35.20
C LEU A 335 12.74 -9.47 36.44
N MET A 336 12.95 -8.16 36.27
CA MET A 336 13.13 -7.23 37.38
C MET A 336 11.90 -7.20 38.29
N THR A 337 10.69 -7.10 37.72
CA THR A 337 9.42 -7.07 38.47
C THR A 337 9.19 -8.35 39.27
N VAL A 338 9.68 -9.50 38.78
CA VAL A 338 9.60 -10.80 39.48
C VAL A 338 10.72 -10.95 40.54
N GLY A 339 11.69 -10.06 40.59
CA GLY A 339 12.83 -10.10 41.54
C GLY A 339 14.05 -10.87 41.02
N HIS A 340 14.09 -11.23 39.75
CA HIS A 340 15.24 -11.90 39.13
C HIS A 340 16.27 -10.89 38.60
N PHE A 341 16.94 -10.17 39.50
CA PHE A 341 17.81 -9.03 39.16
C PHE A 341 19.04 -9.40 38.31
N VAL A 342 19.71 -10.51 38.60
CA VAL A 342 20.90 -10.96 37.84
C VAL A 342 20.59 -11.23 36.36
N PRO A 343 19.61 -12.09 36.01
CA PRO A 343 19.26 -12.29 34.61
C PRO A 343 18.65 -11.03 33.99
N ALA A 344 17.88 -10.21 34.72
CA ALA A 344 17.37 -8.93 34.24
C ALA A 344 18.50 -8.00 33.76
N ARG A 345 19.54 -7.82 34.60
CA ARG A 345 20.73 -7.00 34.28
C ARG A 345 21.45 -7.51 33.04
N ARG A 346 21.58 -8.84 32.90
CA ARG A 346 22.21 -9.45 31.71
C ARG A 346 21.44 -9.11 30.43
N ARG A 347 20.11 -9.24 30.43
CA ARG A 347 19.27 -8.95 29.27
C ARG A 347 19.24 -7.45 28.94
N ALA A 348 19.17 -6.57 29.95
CA ALA A 348 19.23 -5.12 29.75
C ALA A 348 20.57 -4.67 29.12
N ARG A 349 21.70 -5.25 29.54
CA ARG A 349 23.01 -4.99 28.88
C ARG A 349 23.05 -5.46 27.44
N GLN A 350 22.44 -6.59 27.12
CA GLN A 350 22.37 -7.08 25.74
C GLN A 350 21.55 -6.11 24.86
N ALA A 351 20.40 -5.63 25.35
CA ALA A 351 19.60 -4.62 24.66
C ALA A 351 20.39 -3.31 24.45
N LEU A 352 21.12 -2.85 25.47
CA LEU A 352 21.96 -1.66 25.40
C LEU A 352 23.02 -1.75 24.28
N VAL A 353 23.73 -2.87 24.20
CA VAL A 353 24.77 -3.09 23.17
C VAL A 353 24.17 -3.01 21.77
N LEU A 354 23.02 -3.64 21.56
CA LEU A 354 22.33 -3.61 20.26
C LEU A 354 21.89 -2.19 19.87
N TRP A 355 21.27 -1.44 20.80
CA TRP A 355 20.85 -0.07 20.52
C TRP A 355 22.02 0.89 20.31
N GLN A 356 23.13 0.72 21.04
CA GLN A 356 24.34 1.52 20.84
C GLN A 356 24.98 1.28 19.47
N ALA A 357 25.02 0.02 19.01
CA ALA A 357 25.54 -0.32 17.68
C ALA A 357 24.74 0.36 16.56
N GLN A 358 23.45 0.63 16.78
CA GLN A 358 22.56 1.31 15.84
C GLN A 358 22.56 2.83 15.95
N GLY A 359 23.20 3.40 16.97
CA GLY A 359 23.06 4.82 17.29
C GLY A 359 21.65 5.21 17.74
N ASP A 360 20.89 4.26 18.30
CA ASP A 360 19.50 4.46 18.71
C ASP A 360 19.43 5.23 20.05
N GLY A 361 18.56 6.25 20.11
CA GLY A 361 18.26 6.99 21.33
C GLY A 361 17.66 6.11 22.44
N GLN A 362 17.13 4.93 22.10
CA GLN A 362 16.62 3.94 23.06
C GLN A 362 17.73 3.35 23.97
N ALA A 363 19.01 3.49 23.62
CA ALA A 363 20.12 3.11 24.50
C ALA A 363 20.04 3.78 25.88
N ARG A 364 19.49 5.00 25.94
CA ARG A 364 19.25 5.70 27.22
C ARG A 364 18.27 4.95 28.12
N LEU A 365 17.20 4.38 27.54
CA LEU A 365 16.19 3.63 28.28
C LEU A 365 16.78 2.35 28.91
N ALA A 366 17.65 1.65 28.19
CA ALA A 366 18.35 0.49 28.74
C ALA A 366 19.28 0.86 29.90
N ASN A 367 19.96 2.00 29.83
CA ASN A 367 20.78 2.49 30.95
C ASN A 367 19.92 2.83 32.18
N GLU A 368 18.82 3.55 31.99
CA GLU A 368 17.89 3.89 33.07
C GLU A 368 17.31 2.61 33.73
N LEU A 369 17.02 1.57 32.93
CA LEU A 369 16.60 0.27 33.46
C LEU A 369 17.72 -0.42 34.25
N LEU A 370 18.98 -0.36 33.81
CA LEU A 370 20.12 -0.94 34.54
C LEU A 370 20.34 -0.27 35.91
N ASP A 371 20.19 1.05 35.97
CA ASP A 371 20.25 1.80 37.23
C ASP A 371 19.11 1.40 38.16
N THR A 372 17.90 1.27 37.61
CA THR A 372 16.71 0.83 38.36
C THR A 372 16.88 -0.58 38.93
N ILE A 373 17.37 -1.53 38.11
CA ILE A 373 17.66 -2.91 38.55
C ILE A 373 18.66 -2.89 39.72
N THR A 374 19.69 -2.06 39.64
CA THR A 374 20.75 -1.99 40.65
C THR A 374 20.25 -1.39 41.96
N LEU A 375 19.41 -0.36 41.89
CA LEU A 375 18.76 0.22 43.06
C LEU A 375 17.84 -0.79 43.74
N GLN A 376 16.98 -1.47 42.97
CA GLN A 376 16.03 -2.46 43.51
C GLN A 376 16.74 -3.68 44.13
N GLU A 377 17.81 -4.17 43.51
CA GLU A 377 18.65 -5.24 44.09
C GLU A 377 19.25 -4.82 45.43
N THR A 378 19.73 -3.57 45.54
CA THR A 378 20.30 -3.04 46.78
C THR A 378 19.26 -2.91 47.88
N LEU A 379 18.06 -2.44 47.55
CA LEU A 379 16.95 -2.31 48.48
C LEU A 379 16.45 -3.69 48.96
N ALA A 380 16.35 -4.67 48.06
CA ALA A 380 15.98 -6.03 48.41
C ALA A 380 17.01 -6.68 49.35
N GLY A 381 18.30 -6.56 49.04
CA GLY A 381 19.37 -7.08 49.90
C GLY A 381 19.44 -6.38 51.28
N ALA A 382 19.10 -5.10 51.37
CA ALA A 382 19.01 -4.38 52.64
C ALA A 382 17.83 -4.86 53.50
N ALA A 383 16.67 -5.14 52.90
CA ALA A 383 15.51 -5.66 53.62
C ALA A 383 15.79 -7.03 54.26
N ASP A 384 16.46 -7.93 53.53
CA ASP A 384 16.85 -9.25 54.02
C ASP A 384 17.83 -9.18 55.20
N SER A 385 18.68 -8.13 55.26
CA SER A 385 19.64 -7.94 56.34
C SER A 385 19.03 -7.36 57.64
N THR A 386 17.90 -6.66 57.55
CA THR A 386 17.25 -6.03 58.72
C THR A 386 16.28 -6.94 59.48
N GLY A 387 15.83 -8.04 58.87
CA GLY A 387 14.94 -9.02 59.50
C GLY A 387 15.61 -10.04 60.44
N SER A 388 16.94 -10.01 60.57
CA SER A 388 17.72 -11.00 61.34
C SER A 388 18.17 -10.52 62.74
N SER A 389 17.64 -9.41 63.27
CA SER A 389 18.17 -8.79 64.51
C SER A 389 17.18 -8.66 65.68
N THR A 390 16.05 -9.37 65.67
CA THR A 390 15.09 -9.38 66.81
C THR A 390 14.82 -10.77 67.37
N GLU A 391 15.88 -11.54 67.64
CA GLU A 391 15.85 -12.66 68.59
C GLU A 391 17.22 -12.77 69.29
N GLU A 392 17.48 -11.92 70.29
CA GLU A 392 18.27 -12.28 71.47
C GLU A 392 17.67 -11.64 72.73
#